data_AF-A0A840IMP9-F1
#
_entry.id   AF-A0A840IMP9-F1
#
_cell.length_a   1.000
_cell.length_b   1.000
_cell.length_c   1.000
_cell.angle_alpha   90.00
_cell.angle_beta   90.00
_cell.angle_gamma   90.00
#
_symmetry.space_group_name_H-M   'P 1'
#
loop_
_entity.id
_entity.type
_entity.pdbx_description
1 polymer ?
#
loop_
_entity_poly.entity_id
_entity_poly.type
_entity_poly.pdbx_seq_one_letter_code
_entity_poly.pdbx_strand_id
1 'polypeptide(L)'
;MSEFLNSLARPAVPVPAGATVAALALAQAAALLSRAAGGHAEADRLTRHALRLAEKDAHAVAHPAQSWAEPAADVVGAAGEVVALAEQVVSTVEPTALPDVCAAVEMARSSAFSARVAVEARDGTAPEVDGLAERVARVTEAARAGAARSRV
;
A
#
# COMPACT_ATOMS: atom_id res chain seq x y z
N MET A 1 -5.17 4.06 16.76
CA MET A 1 -5.99 3.03 16.06
C MET A 1 -7.48 3.18 16.36
N SER A 2 -7.92 3.07 17.63
CA SER A 2 -9.35 3.20 17.99
C SER A 2 -9.98 4.52 17.54
N GLU A 3 -9.30 5.66 17.73
CA GLU A 3 -9.81 6.97 17.30
C GLU A 3 -9.99 7.09 15.78
N PHE A 4 -9.06 6.55 15.01
CA PHE A 4 -9.16 6.53 13.54
C PHE A 4 -10.38 5.72 13.08
N LEU A 5 -10.56 4.51 13.62
CA LEU A 5 -11.71 3.66 13.28
C LEU A 5 -13.03 4.28 13.74
N ASN A 6 -13.06 4.91 14.92
CA ASN A 6 -14.22 5.66 15.39
C ASN A 6 -14.54 6.84 14.48
N SER A 7 -13.53 7.52 13.93
CA SER A 7 -13.74 8.60 12.94
C SER A 7 -14.27 8.05 11.61
N LEU A 8 -13.69 6.97 11.10
CA LEU A 8 -14.12 6.31 9.86
C LEU A 8 -15.57 5.81 9.94
N ALA A 9 -15.98 5.32 11.12
CA ALA A 9 -17.33 4.81 11.35
C ALA A 9 -18.39 5.91 11.54
N ARG A 10 -18.01 7.20 11.63
CA ARG A 10 -18.96 8.30 11.83
C ARG A 10 -19.72 8.61 10.55
N PRO A 11 -21.07 8.52 10.54
CA PRO A 11 -21.86 8.97 9.42
C PRO A 11 -21.65 10.47 9.15
N ALA A 12 -21.72 10.87 7.88
CA ALA A 12 -21.66 12.26 7.42
C ALA A 12 -20.35 13.04 7.72
N VAL A 13 -19.28 12.37 8.17
CA VAL A 13 -17.93 12.95 8.21
C VAL A 13 -17.20 12.53 6.93
N PRO A 14 -16.71 13.46 6.09
CA PRO A 14 -16.11 13.10 4.80
C PRO A 14 -14.71 12.48 4.95
N VAL A 15 -14.10 12.58 6.13
CA VAL A 15 -12.76 12.07 6.44
C VAL A 15 -12.73 11.16 7.68
N PRO A 16 -11.89 10.12 7.68
CA PRO A 16 -11.02 9.66 6.60
C PRO A 16 -11.79 8.99 5.45
N ALA A 17 -11.40 9.27 4.19
CA ALA A 17 -12.02 8.67 3.00
C ALA A 17 -11.33 7.36 2.60
N GLY A 18 -11.89 6.66 1.60
CA GLY A 18 -11.35 5.39 1.12
C GLY A 18 -9.87 5.43 0.70
N ALA A 19 -9.44 6.49 0.01
CA ALA A 19 -8.03 6.67 -0.37
C ALA A 19 -7.11 6.93 0.84
N THR A 20 -7.58 7.62 1.88
CA THR A 20 -6.86 7.76 3.16
C THR A 20 -6.63 6.39 3.80
N VAL A 21 -7.66 5.54 3.83
CA VAL A 21 -7.54 4.16 4.34
C VAL A 21 -6.55 3.36 3.51
N ALA A 22 -6.60 3.48 2.18
CA ALA A 22 -5.68 2.82 1.26
C ALA A 22 -4.22 3.25 1.52
N ALA A 23 -3.96 4.55 1.71
CA ALA A 23 -2.63 5.06 2.03
C ALA A 23 -2.10 4.52 3.38
N LEU A 24 -2.97 4.40 4.39
CA LEU A 24 -2.58 3.81 5.68
C LEU A 24 -2.29 2.32 5.59
N ALA A 25 -3.11 1.58 4.83
CA ALA A 25 -2.84 0.16 4.55
C ALA A 25 -1.52 -0.01 3.79
N LEU A 26 -1.22 0.88 2.84
CA LEU A 26 0.07 0.89 2.13
C LEU A 26 1.24 1.20 3.07
N ALA A 27 1.08 2.13 4.01
CA ALA A 27 2.09 2.40 5.03
C ALA A 27 2.37 1.17 5.90
N GLN A 28 1.32 0.43 6.29
CA GLN A 28 1.46 -0.83 7.02
C GLN A 28 2.16 -1.90 6.17
N ALA A 29 1.85 -1.99 4.88
CA ALA A 29 2.52 -2.90 3.95
C ALA A 29 4.03 -2.61 3.86
N ALA A 30 4.41 -1.34 3.68
CA ALA A 30 5.81 -0.93 3.65
C ALA A 30 6.53 -1.20 4.99
N ALA A 31 5.85 -0.99 6.13
CA ALA A 31 6.42 -1.27 7.44
C ALA A 31 6.62 -2.78 7.69
N LEU A 32 5.68 -3.62 7.23
CA LEU A 32 5.83 -5.08 7.26
C LEU A 32 7.04 -5.52 6.42
N LEU A 33 7.19 -4.93 5.23
CA LEU A 33 8.33 -5.21 4.35
C LEU A 33 9.66 -4.76 4.96
N SER A 34 9.70 -3.58 5.59
CA SER A 34 10.88 -3.10 6.33
C SER A 34 11.27 -4.08 7.43
N ARG A 35 10.31 -4.50 8.25
CA ARG A 35 10.52 -5.47 9.33
C ARG A 35 11.02 -6.81 8.79
N ALA A 36 10.40 -7.33 7.74
CA ALA A 36 10.77 -8.60 7.10
C ALA A 36 12.21 -8.56 6.56
N ALA A 37 12.63 -7.41 6.05
CA ALA A 37 13.97 -7.17 5.52
C ALA A 37 14.96 -6.58 6.55
N GLY A 38 14.67 -6.67 7.84
CA GLY A 38 15.60 -6.28 8.91
C GLY A 38 15.84 -4.77 9.05
N GLY A 39 14.84 -3.94 8.77
CA GLY A 39 14.94 -2.47 8.84
C GLY A 39 15.41 -1.84 7.54
N HIS A 40 14.82 -2.28 6.41
CA HIS A 40 15.23 -1.82 5.08
C HIS A 40 14.91 -0.33 4.89
N ALA A 41 15.93 0.51 4.74
CA ALA A 41 15.80 1.97 4.71
C ALA A 41 14.82 2.49 3.64
N GLU A 42 14.77 1.83 2.48
CA GLU A 42 13.83 2.17 1.42
C GLU A 42 12.37 1.85 1.79
N ALA A 43 12.12 0.75 2.50
CA ALA A 43 10.80 0.41 3.00
C ALA A 43 10.36 1.40 4.10
N ASP A 44 11.29 1.89 4.92
CA ASP A 44 11.02 2.96 5.90
C ASP A 44 10.73 4.31 5.22
N ARG A 45 11.39 4.60 4.08
CA ARG A 45 11.08 5.77 3.25
C ARG A 45 9.66 5.67 2.70
N LEU A 46 9.29 4.52 2.13
CA LEU A 46 7.95 4.25 1.58
C LEU A 46 6.87 4.30 2.67
N THR A 47 7.15 3.78 3.86
CA THR A 47 6.24 3.88 5.02
C THR A 47 5.91 5.34 5.34
N ARG A 48 6.94 6.18 5.50
CA ARG A 48 6.77 7.61 5.78
C ARG A 48 6.12 8.35 4.62
N HIS A 49 6.40 7.95 3.39
CA HIS A 49 5.76 8.53 2.21
C HIS A 49 4.26 8.24 2.19
N ALA A 50 3.85 6.99 2.38
CA ALA A 50 2.44 6.59 2.42
C ALA A 50 1.68 7.26 3.58
N LEU A 51 2.30 7.46 4.75
CA LEU A 51 1.69 8.24 5.85
C LEU A 51 1.42 9.70 5.44
N ARG A 52 2.37 10.35 4.76
CA ARG A 52 2.15 11.71 4.22
C ARG A 52 1.05 11.75 3.16
N LEU A 53 0.93 10.71 2.34
CA LEU A 53 -0.17 10.61 1.37
C LEU A 53 -1.54 10.49 2.06
N ALA A 54 -1.63 9.75 3.17
CA ALA A 54 -2.85 9.67 3.97
C ALA A 54 -3.26 11.04 4.51
N GLU A 55 -2.30 11.82 5.04
CA GLU A 55 -2.54 13.18 5.52
C GLU A 55 -2.97 14.13 4.39
N LYS A 56 -2.30 14.07 3.24
CA LYS A 56 -2.65 14.86 2.05
C LYS A 56 -4.05 14.54 1.52
N ASP A 57 -4.41 13.26 1.43
CA ASP A 57 -5.74 12.85 0.97
C ASP A 57 -6.83 13.32 1.93
N ALA A 58 -6.63 13.14 3.24
CA ALA A 58 -7.58 13.64 4.24
C ALA A 58 -7.74 15.17 4.14
N HIS A 59 -6.64 15.90 3.95
CA HIS A 59 -6.69 17.34 3.76
C HIS A 59 -7.46 17.74 2.49
N ALA A 60 -7.19 17.09 1.36
CA ALA A 60 -7.84 17.35 0.08
C ALA A 60 -9.34 17.07 0.10
N VAL A 61 -9.76 16.01 0.80
CA VAL A 61 -11.19 15.68 0.99
C VAL A 61 -11.88 16.71 1.89
N ALA A 62 -11.20 17.20 2.94
CA ALA A 62 -11.76 18.21 3.83
C ALA A 62 -11.82 19.62 3.18
N HIS A 63 -10.98 19.88 2.17
CA HIS A 63 -10.89 21.18 1.48
C HIS A 63 -10.93 20.99 -0.04
N PRO A 64 -12.09 20.65 -0.62
CA PRO A 64 -12.16 20.30 -2.04
C PRO A 64 -11.73 21.47 -2.92
N ALA A 65 -10.64 21.28 -3.67
CA ALA A 65 -10.19 22.13 -4.76
C ALA A 65 -10.41 21.43 -6.11
N GLN A 66 -10.17 22.13 -7.23
CA GLN A 66 -10.41 21.59 -8.58
C GLN A 66 -9.60 20.32 -8.93
N SER A 67 -8.55 19.98 -8.17
CA SER A 67 -7.83 18.71 -8.29
C SER A 67 -7.55 18.15 -6.90
N TRP A 68 -8.33 17.16 -6.49
CA TRP A 68 -8.23 16.48 -5.18
C TRP A 68 -8.00 14.97 -5.33
N ALA A 69 -7.77 14.49 -6.56
CA ALA A 69 -7.42 13.10 -6.84
C ALA A 69 -5.91 12.82 -6.78
N GLU A 70 -5.05 13.84 -6.88
CA GLU A 70 -3.59 13.68 -6.93
C GLU A 70 -3.05 12.81 -5.77
N PRO A 71 -3.44 13.01 -4.50
CA PRO A 71 -2.95 12.15 -3.42
C PRO A 71 -3.33 10.67 -3.60
N ALA A 72 -4.50 10.39 -4.17
CA ALA A 72 -4.92 9.02 -4.44
C ALA A 72 -4.16 8.42 -5.63
N ALA A 73 -3.85 9.21 -6.66
CA ALA A 73 -2.99 8.76 -7.76
C ALA A 73 -1.56 8.43 -7.27
N ASP A 74 -1.01 9.26 -6.37
CA ASP A 74 0.29 9.00 -5.74
C ASP A 74 0.30 7.69 -4.94
N VAL A 75 -0.81 7.33 -4.27
CA VAL A 75 -0.93 6.04 -3.56
C VAL A 75 -0.82 4.86 -4.53
N VAL A 76 -1.37 4.98 -5.74
CA VAL A 76 -1.24 3.95 -6.78
C VAL A 76 0.22 3.77 -7.18
N GLY A 77 0.94 4.88 -7.43
CA GLY A 77 2.37 4.85 -7.74
C GLY A 77 3.20 4.22 -6.62
N ALA A 78 3.00 4.67 -5.38
CA ALA A 78 3.71 4.18 -4.20
C ALA A 78 3.45 2.69 -3.93
N ALA A 79 2.27 2.17 -4.24
CA ALA A 79 1.99 0.73 -4.17
C ALA A 79 2.83 -0.07 -5.17
N GLY A 80 3.04 0.46 -6.38
CA GLY A 80 3.96 -0.11 -7.37
C GLY A 80 5.41 -0.16 -6.89
N GLU A 81 5.86 0.85 -6.14
CA GLU A 81 7.19 0.91 -5.51
C GLU A 81 7.33 -0.14 -4.38
N VAL A 82 6.32 -0.29 -3.52
CA VAL A 82 6.33 -1.33 -2.47
C VAL A 82 6.45 -2.73 -3.07
N VAL A 83 5.69 -3.02 -4.13
CA VAL A 83 5.79 -4.32 -4.83
C VAL A 83 7.15 -4.49 -5.51
N ALA A 84 7.73 -3.41 -6.08
CA ALA A 84 9.07 -3.45 -6.67
C ALA A 84 10.14 -3.81 -5.65
N LEU A 85 10.05 -3.21 -4.46
CA LEU A 85 10.96 -3.51 -3.38
C LEU A 85 10.78 -4.95 -2.89
N ALA A 86 9.54 -5.43 -2.77
CA ALA A 86 9.27 -6.81 -2.41
C ALA A 86 9.88 -7.82 -3.39
N GLU A 87 9.80 -7.56 -4.71
CA GLU A 87 10.47 -8.36 -5.73
C GLU A 87 11.99 -8.45 -5.51
N GLN A 88 12.63 -7.38 -5.01
CA GLN A 88 14.07 -7.36 -4.75
C GLN A 88 14.47 -8.12 -3.49
N VAL A 89 13.67 -8.01 -2.41
CA VAL A 89 14.06 -8.55 -1.09
C VAL A 89 13.54 -9.97 -0.84
N VAL A 90 12.56 -10.47 -1.58
CA VAL A 90 11.91 -11.77 -1.31
C VAL A 90 12.89 -12.96 -1.29
N SER A 91 14.00 -12.89 -2.04
CA SER A 91 15.03 -13.93 -2.04
C SER A 91 16.06 -13.81 -0.92
N THR A 92 16.09 -12.69 -0.19
CA THR A 92 17.12 -12.39 0.84
C THR A 92 16.56 -12.37 2.26
N VAL A 93 15.23 -12.28 2.42
CA VAL A 93 14.59 -12.32 3.74
C VAL A 93 14.63 -13.73 4.33
N GLU A 94 14.59 -13.80 5.66
CA GLU A 94 14.49 -15.06 6.39
C GLU A 94 13.19 -15.82 6.05
N PRO A 95 13.20 -17.16 5.99
CA PRO A 95 12.02 -17.95 5.65
C PRO A 95 10.79 -17.67 6.54
N THR A 96 11.01 -17.33 7.81
CA THR A 96 9.96 -16.98 8.77
C THR A 96 9.30 -15.62 8.49
N ALA A 97 9.95 -14.75 7.71
CA ALA A 97 9.45 -13.44 7.31
C ALA A 97 8.73 -13.44 5.95
N LEU A 98 8.79 -14.53 5.19
CA LEU A 98 8.12 -14.67 3.89
C LEU A 98 6.59 -14.45 3.94
N PRO A 99 5.84 -14.88 4.98
CA PRO A 99 4.42 -14.55 5.10
C PRO A 99 4.16 -13.04 5.20
N ASP A 100 5.04 -12.29 5.87
CA ASP A 100 4.92 -10.83 5.98
C ASP A 100 5.16 -10.14 4.63
N VAL A 101 6.08 -10.66 3.81
CA VAL A 101 6.30 -10.18 2.44
C VAL A 101 5.05 -10.40 1.58
N CYS A 102 4.45 -11.61 1.64
CA CYS A 102 3.21 -11.92 0.93
C CYS A 102 2.05 -11.00 1.38
N ALA A 103 1.91 -10.78 2.69
CA ALA A 103 0.90 -9.88 3.23
C ALA A 103 1.12 -8.43 2.73
N ALA A 104 2.37 -7.96 2.75
CA ALA A 104 2.72 -6.62 2.29
C ALA A 104 2.34 -6.39 0.82
N VAL A 105 2.66 -7.32 -0.09
CA VAL A 105 2.35 -7.14 -1.51
C VAL A 105 0.85 -7.20 -1.81
N GLU A 106 0.08 -8.05 -1.11
CA GLU A 106 -1.37 -8.09 -1.29
C GLU A 106 -2.04 -6.83 -0.70
N MET A 107 -1.56 -6.34 0.44
CA MET A 107 -2.00 -5.06 1.00
C MET A 107 -1.70 -3.90 0.04
N ALA A 108 -0.51 -3.87 -0.58
CA ALA A 108 -0.15 -2.86 -1.57
C ALA A 108 -1.07 -2.91 -2.80
N ARG A 109 -1.35 -4.11 -3.34
CA ARG A 109 -2.29 -4.30 -4.46
C ARG A 109 -3.70 -3.84 -4.12
N SER A 110 -4.22 -4.23 -2.95
CA SER A 110 -5.54 -3.80 -2.48
C SER A 110 -5.60 -2.28 -2.32
N SER A 111 -4.55 -1.68 -1.76
CA SER A 111 -4.42 -0.22 -1.60
C SER A 111 -4.42 0.50 -2.94
N ALA A 112 -3.66 0.00 -3.94
CA ALA A 112 -3.66 0.55 -5.29
C ALA A 112 -5.05 0.50 -5.93
N PHE A 113 -5.77 -0.61 -5.77
CA PHE A 113 -7.12 -0.75 -6.32
C PHE A 113 -8.10 0.23 -5.67
N SER A 114 -8.10 0.33 -4.33
CA SER A 114 -8.95 1.28 -3.60
C SER A 114 -8.64 2.74 -3.96
N ALA A 115 -7.36 3.08 -4.11
CA ALA A 115 -6.94 4.42 -4.50
C ALA A 115 -7.33 4.75 -5.95
N ARG A 116 -7.18 3.78 -6.88
CA ARG A 116 -7.62 3.93 -8.27
C ARG A 116 -9.11 4.26 -8.37
N VAL A 117 -9.96 3.54 -7.64
CA VAL A 117 -11.41 3.82 -7.59
C VAL A 117 -11.68 5.23 -7.09
N ALA A 118 -10.90 5.73 -6.12
CA ALA A 118 -11.02 7.10 -5.66
C ALA A 118 -10.62 8.12 -6.74
N VAL A 119 -9.55 7.88 -7.49
CA VAL A 119 -9.16 8.76 -8.62
C VAL A 119 -10.26 8.79 -9.68
N GLU A 120 -10.78 7.63 -10.07
CA GLU A 120 -11.85 7.51 -11.05
C GLU A 120 -13.12 8.24 -10.60
N ALA A 121 -13.50 8.11 -9.34
CA ALA A 121 -14.66 8.80 -8.78
C ALA A 121 -14.50 10.33 -8.70
N ARG A 122 -13.26 10.83 -8.59
CA ARG A 122 -12.96 12.27 -8.43
C ARG A 122 -12.77 12.98 -9.76
N ASP A 123 -12.02 12.36 -10.68
CA ASP A 123 -11.55 12.99 -11.91
C ASP A 123 -12.02 12.27 -13.19
N GLY A 124 -12.76 11.16 -13.07
CA GLY A 124 -13.26 10.38 -14.20
C GLY A 124 -12.19 9.61 -14.97
N THR A 125 -10.96 9.55 -14.44
CA THR A 125 -9.82 8.84 -15.04
C THR A 125 -9.33 7.74 -14.11
N ALA A 126 -8.97 6.59 -14.66
CA ALA A 126 -8.44 5.48 -13.88
C ALA A 126 -6.94 5.32 -14.16
N PRO A 127 -6.05 5.51 -13.17
CA PRO A 127 -4.63 5.20 -13.35
C PRO A 127 -4.45 3.71 -13.65
N GLU A 128 -3.47 3.42 -14.50
CA GLU A 128 -3.11 2.05 -14.85
C GLU A 128 -2.55 1.32 -13.63
N VAL A 129 -3.17 0.19 -13.31
CA VAL A 129 -2.70 -0.77 -12.28
C VAL A 129 -2.44 -2.14 -12.90
N ASP A 130 -2.52 -2.22 -14.22
CA ASP A 130 -2.36 -3.44 -14.97
C ASP A 130 -0.89 -3.90 -14.85
N GLY A 131 -0.71 -5.21 -14.64
CA GLY A 131 0.60 -5.79 -14.30
C GLY A 131 0.94 -5.78 -12.80
N LEU A 132 0.31 -4.96 -11.94
CA LEU A 132 0.56 -5.01 -10.49
C LEU A 132 0.14 -6.37 -9.90
N ALA A 133 -1.01 -6.89 -10.33
CA ALA A 133 -1.49 -8.21 -9.91
C ALA A 133 -0.53 -9.34 -10.30
N GLU A 134 0.04 -9.28 -11.51
CA GLU A 134 1.02 -10.26 -11.98
C GLU A 134 2.32 -10.19 -11.18
N ARG A 135 2.79 -8.98 -10.84
CA ARG A 135 3.96 -8.76 -9.99
C ARG A 135 3.74 -9.34 -8.59
N VAL A 136 2.59 -9.07 -7.98
CA VAL A 136 2.20 -9.67 -6.68
C VAL A 136 2.19 -11.20 -6.75
N ALA A 137 1.65 -11.78 -7.82
CA ALA A 137 1.68 -13.23 -8.02
C ALA A 137 3.12 -13.76 -8.09
N ARG A 138 4.02 -13.10 -8.83
CA ARG A 138 5.44 -13.49 -8.92
C ARG A 138 6.14 -13.47 -7.56
N VAL A 139 5.94 -12.41 -6.75
CA VAL A 139 6.50 -12.34 -5.38
C VAL A 139 5.97 -13.48 -4.52
N THR A 140 4.67 -13.75 -4.60
CA THR A 140 4.02 -14.81 -3.82
C THR A 140 4.57 -16.19 -4.18
N GLU A 141 4.76 -16.48 -5.47
CA GLU A 141 5.37 -17.74 -5.91
C GLU A 141 6.83 -17.86 -5.46
N ALA A 142 7.61 -16.78 -5.57
CA ALA A 142 9.00 -16.75 -5.08
C ALA A 142 9.08 -17.04 -3.57
N ALA A 143 8.17 -16.46 -2.79
CA ALA A 143 8.08 -16.70 -1.36
C ALA A 143 7.71 -18.16 -1.03
N ARG A 144 6.74 -18.75 -1.73
CA ARG A 144 6.40 -20.17 -1.56
C ARG A 144 7.59 -21.08 -1.88
N ALA A 145 8.31 -20.80 -2.95
CA ALA A 145 9.51 -21.55 -3.32
C ALA A 145 10.62 -21.42 -2.24
N GLY A 146 10.79 -20.23 -1.66
CA GLY A 146 11.71 -19.99 -0.54
C GLY A 146 11.36 -20.80 0.71
N ALA A 147 10.09 -20.80 1.12
CA ALA A 147 9.61 -21.54 2.28
C ALA A 147 9.70 -23.06 2.12
N ALA A 148 9.60 -23.58 0.88
CA ALA A 148 9.75 -25.01 0.62
C ALA A 148 11.21 -25.48 0.80
N ARG A 149 12.19 -24.65 0.40
CA ARG A 149 13.62 -24.97 0.53
C ARG A 149 14.11 -25.03 1.97
N SER A 150 13.50 -24.27 2.89
CA SER A 150 13.90 -24.27 4.30
C SER A 150 13.37 -25.45 5.12
N ARG A 151 12.57 -26.34 4.51
CA ARG A 151 11.97 -27.52 5.16
C ARG A 151 12.70 -28.84 4.83
N VAL A 152 13.71 -28.77 3.95
CA VAL A 152 14.56 -29.90 3.52
C VAL A 152 15.88 -29.83 4.25
#